data_AF-A0A9X5XHN7-F1
#
_entry.id   AF-A0A9X5XHN7-F1
#
_cell.length_a   1.000
_cell.length_b   1.000
_cell.length_c   1.000
_cell.angle_alpha   90.00
_cell.angle_beta   90.00
_cell.angle_gamma   90.00
#
_symmetry.space_group_name_H-M   'P 1'
#
loop_
_entity.id
_entity.type
_entity.pdbx_description
1 polymer ?
#
loop_
_entity_poly.entity_id
_entity_poly.type
_entity_poly.pdbx_seq_one_letter_code
_entity_poly.pdbx_strand_id
1 'polypeptide(L)'
;MERNASSLIPPRTTEEARTLADAGPLVLELLPGPEGLTDDEARAVVITASLIGTDAALPVLARFRSHPSLPVRAQLSWTSHRFDTRRYTADVVAHLPPDDLYICAHTADQLRALRDLGGRPMLQVVGDIDADDIREGLLPDQLSKLVVRDNRVLRDLSFLSDQARLVHLDVSGGSPYVDDLTPLTGLPLKWLMLAGLPGLENPEALAPLSASRTLRLLDIGFPLHGDSLDEVLPRNLPLTYLRFTRNALRHTGLRGLSHMHSLKQLSLATLPEILTPEDFEEITRLPALQELRVNWNAVGWSAGPVLPNVTRLRLNKFTGNEDLSNVAALFPGLRRVTFHLAPDVSDVPEHLLAFLPDTAAVTIEKTDSVV
;
A
#
# COMPACT_ATOMS: atom_id res chain seq x y z
N MET A 1 -12.30 22.40 -31.57
CA MET A 1 -11.93 21.46 -30.49
C MET A 1 -12.01 20.00 -30.94
N GLU A 2 -12.97 19.60 -31.79
CA GLU A 2 -13.09 18.20 -32.26
C GLU A 2 -11.81 17.61 -32.89
N ARG A 3 -11.03 18.38 -33.67
CA ARG A 3 -9.80 17.87 -34.33
C ARG A 3 -8.67 17.45 -33.38
N ASN A 4 -8.62 17.96 -32.14
CA ASN A 4 -7.59 17.56 -31.17
C ASN A 4 -7.99 16.34 -30.35
N ALA A 5 -9.30 16.05 -30.22
CA ALA A 5 -9.77 14.88 -29.47
C ALA A 5 -9.54 13.58 -30.26
N SER A 6 -9.72 13.58 -31.58
CA SER A 6 -9.56 12.38 -32.41
C SER A 6 -8.15 11.80 -32.43
N SER A 7 -7.10 12.62 -32.28
CA SER A 7 -5.71 12.13 -32.21
C SER A 7 -5.36 11.45 -30.89
N LEU A 8 -6.18 11.66 -29.86
CA LEU A 8 -6.01 11.08 -28.52
C LEU A 8 -6.84 9.81 -28.32
N ILE A 9 -7.50 9.29 -29.36
CA ILE A 9 -8.34 8.09 -29.27
C ILE A 9 -7.66 6.92 -30.01
N PRO A 10 -7.38 5.77 -29.35
CA PRO A 10 -7.54 5.53 -27.91
C PRO A 10 -6.54 6.35 -27.08
N PRO A 11 -6.91 6.79 -25.86
CA PRO A 11 -5.94 7.37 -24.94
C PRO A 11 -4.97 6.29 -24.49
N ARG A 12 -3.70 6.68 -24.27
CA ARG A 12 -2.61 5.78 -23.86
C ARG A 12 -2.11 6.06 -22.46
N THR A 13 -2.38 7.26 -21.94
CA THR A 13 -1.93 7.68 -20.61
C THR A 13 -3.07 8.27 -19.78
N THR A 14 -2.84 8.40 -18.48
CA THR A 14 -3.78 9.06 -17.56
C THR A 14 -3.98 10.53 -17.92
N GLU A 15 -2.94 11.21 -18.39
CA GLU A 15 -2.97 12.62 -18.82
C GLU A 15 -3.82 12.79 -20.09
N GLU A 16 -3.62 11.92 -21.08
CA GLU A 16 -4.47 11.90 -22.28
C GLU A 16 -5.92 11.59 -21.91
N ALA A 17 -6.14 10.64 -20.99
CA ALA A 17 -7.47 10.28 -20.53
C ALA A 17 -8.20 11.43 -19.85
N ARG A 18 -7.50 12.23 -19.03
CA ARG A 18 -8.03 13.48 -18.42
C ARG A 18 -8.35 14.52 -19.48
N THR A 19 -7.43 14.75 -20.41
CA THR A 19 -7.63 15.71 -21.51
C THR A 19 -8.87 15.37 -22.34
N LEU A 20 -9.10 14.09 -22.60
CA LEU A 20 -10.32 13.61 -23.26
C LEU A 20 -11.58 13.79 -22.40
N ALA A 21 -11.51 13.51 -21.10
CA ALA A 21 -12.64 13.68 -20.21
C ALA A 21 -13.10 15.15 -20.12
N ASP A 22 -12.15 16.09 -20.14
CA ASP A 22 -12.41 17.54 -20.13
C ASP A 22 -13.15 18.02 -21.39
N ALA A 23 -13.08 17.28 -22.49
CA ALA A 23 -13.84 17.57 -23.72
C ALA A 23 -15.34 17.20 -23.60
N GLY A 24 -15.73 16.49 -22.54
CA GLY A 24 -17.12 16.24 -22.17
C GLY A 24 -17.75 14.95 -22.72
N PRO A 25 -19.05 14.72 -22.45
CA PRO A 25 -19.70 13.42 -22.67
C PRO A 25 -19.74 12.91 -24.11
N LEU A 26 -19.64 13.80 -25.11
CA LEU A 26 -19.64 13.40 -26.53
C LEU A 26 -18.45 12.49 -26.88
N VAL A 27 -17.35 12.56 -26.12
CA VAL A 27 -16.19 11.67 -26.31
C VAL A 27 -16.54 10.20 -26.07
N LEU A 28 -17.54 9.90 -25.22
CA LEU A 28 -17.94 8.52 -24.92
C LEU A 28 -18.35 7.73 -26.17
N GLU A 29 -18.96 8.39 -27.16
CA GLU A 29 -19.36 7.77 -28.42
C GLU A 29 -18.17 7.38 -29.31
N LEU A 30 -17.01 7.99 -29.07
CA LEU A 30 -15.79 7.77 -29.82
C LEU A 30 -14.85 6.77 -29.12
N LEU A 31 -15.09 6.45 -27.84
CA LEU A 31 -14.22 5.55 -27.09
C LEU A 31 -14.35 4.09 -27.61
N PRO A 32 -13.21 3.43 -27.90
CA PRO A 32 -13.22 2.04 -28.37
C PRO A 32 -13.62 1.06 -27.26
N GLY A 33 -13.98 -0.15 -27.68
CA GLY A 33 -14.14 -1.29 -26.77
C GLY A 33 -12.80 -1.91 -26.41
N PRO A 34 -12.81 -2.94 -25.56
CA PRO A 34 -11.57 -3.63 -25.16
C PRO A 34 -10.89 -4.36 -26.34
N GLU A 35 -11.60 -4.64 -27.43
CA GLU A 35 -11.08 -5.43 -28.54
C GLU A 35 -9.92 -4.71 -29.26
N GLY A 36 -8.74 -5.32 -29.22
CA GLY A 36 -7.55 -4.83 -29.93
C GLY A 36 -6.78 -3.71 -29.21
N LEU A 37 -7.14 -3.38 -27.97
CA LEU A 37 -6.41 -2.42 -27.14
C LEU A 37 -5.27 -3.11 -26.35
N THR A 38 -4.22 -2.35 -26.08
CA THR A 38 -3.26 -2.71 -25.03
C THR A 38 -3.87 -2.51 -23.63
N ASP A 39 -3.28 -3.13 -22.61
CA ASP A 39 -3.73 -2.98 -21.21
C ASP A 39 -3.74 -1.51 -20.74
N ASP A 40 -2.73 -0.73 -21.15
CA ASP A 40 -2.62 0.68 -20.81
C ASP A 40 -3.68 1.53 -21.53
N GLU A 41 -3.94 1.26 -22.82
CA GLU A 41 -5.01 1.91 -23.56
C GLU A 41 -6.39 1.57 -22.98
N ALA A 42 -6.63 0.30 -22.67
CA ALA A 42 -7.87 -0.14 -22.04
C ALA A 42 -8.09 0.56 -20.69
N ARG A 43 -7.03 0.65 -19.86
CA ARG A 43 -7.07 1.37 -18.59
C ARG A 43 -7.36 2.85 -18.80
N ALA A 44 -6.69 3.50 -19.76
CA ALA A 44 -6.89 4.91 -20.06
C ALA A 44 -8.31 5.20 -20.58
N VAL A 45 -8.90 4.32 -21.39
CA VAL A 45 -10.32 4.42 -21.81
C VAL A 45 -11.25 4.34 -20.60
N VAL A 46 -11.02 3.39 -19.69
CA VAL A 46 -11.80 3.27 -18.46
C VAL A 46 -11.64 4.52 -17.58
N ILE A 47 -10.44 5.11 -17.49
CA ILE A 47 -10.21 6.38 -16.79
C ILE A 47 -11.01 7.51 -17.43
N THR A 48 -10.96 7.68 -18.76
CA THR A 48 -11.73 8.72 -19.46
C THR A 48 -13.22 8.60 -19.18
N ALA A 49 -13.80 7.41 -19.37
CA ALA A 49 -15.22 7.18 -19.11
C ALA A 49 -15.60 7.41 -17.63
N SER A 50 -14.73 6.98 -16.71
CA SER A 50 -14.88 7.20 -15.27
C SER A 50 -14.90 8.67 -14.87
N LEU A 51 -14.02 9.48 -15.46
CA LEU A 51 -13.91 10.91 -15.17
C LEU A 51 -15.09 11.71 -15.74
N ILE A 52 -15.65 11.30 -16.88
CA ILE A 52 -16.87 11.89 -17.43
C ILE A 52 -18.06 11.67 -16.49
N GLY A 53 -18.15 10.50 -15.85
CA GLY A 53 -19.01 10.28 -14.67
C GLY A 53 -20.52 10.45 -14.90
N THR A 54 -21.00 10.43 -16.14
CA THR A 54 -22.43 10.48 -16.46
C THR A 54 -23.00 9.08 -16.68
N ASP A 55 -24.32 8.91 -16.62
CA ASP A 55 -25.00 7.64 -16.91
C ASP A 55 -24.61 7.05 -18.28
N ALA A 56 -24.27 7.90 -19.25
CA ALA A 56 -23.82 7.48 -20.57
C ALA A 56 -22.46 6.77 -20.57
N ALA A 57 -21.65 6.95 -19.51
CA ALA A 57 -20.37 6.26 -19.37
C ALA A 57 -20.53 4.79 -18.94
N LEU A 58 -21.65 4.44 -18.30
CA LEU A 58 -21.85 3.10 -17.76
C LEU A 58 -21.82 2.00 -18.85
N PRO A 59 -22.50 2.13 -20.00
CA PRO A 59 -22.37 1.17 -21.09
C PRO A 59 -20.92 1.01 -21.60
N VAL A 60 -20.12 2.09 -21.59
CA VAL A 60 -18.71 2.02 -21.97
C VAL A 60 -17.94 1.20 -20.94
N LEU A 61 -18.07 1.52 -19.65
CA LEU A 61 -17.39 0.80 -18.55
C LEU A 61 -17.78 -0.68 -18.49
N ALA A 62 -19.06 -1.01 -18.75
CA ALA A 62 -19.55 -2.38 -18.78
C ALA A 62 -18.88 -3.24 -19.88
N ARG A 63 -18.39 -2.65 -20.97
CA ARG A 63 -17.62 -3.40 -22.00
C ARG A 63 -16.30 -3.95 -21.45
N PHE A 64 -15.72 -3.30 -20.44
CA PHE A 64 -14.43 -3.67 -19.84
C PHE A 64 -14.56 -4.58 -18.60
N ARG A 65 -15.78 -4.93 -18.16
CA ARG A 65 -16.03 -5.66 -16.90
C ARG A 65 -15.43 -7.07 -16.82
N SER A 66 -15.04 -7.65 -17.95
CA SER A 66 -14.40 -8.97 -18.04
C SER A 66 -12.91 -8.90 -18.44
N HIS A 67 -12.30 -7.71 -18.41
CA HIS A 67 -10.93 -7.53 -18.88
C HIS A 67 -9.91 -8.33 -18.04
N PRO A 68 -8.90 -9.00 -18.66
CA PRO A 68 -7.95 -9.83 -17.94
C PRO A 68 -6.95 -9.02 -17.09
N SER A 69 -6.65 -7.79 -17.51
CA SER A 69 -5.69 -6.91 -16.84
C SER A 69 -6.18 -6.43 -15.47
N LEU A 70 -5.41 -6.71 -14.42
CA LEU A 70 -5.72 -6.29 -13.05
C LEU A 70 -5.81 -4.76 -12.90
N PRO A 71 -4.90 -3.93 -13.46
CA PRO A 71 -5.05 -2.47 -13.44
C PRO A 71 -6.38 -1.95 -14.00
N VAL A 72 -6.89 -2.55 -15.08
CA VAL A 72 -8.20 -2.19 -15.67
C VAL A 72 -9.33 -2.54 -14.70
N ARG A 73 -9.31 -3.75 -14.13
CA ARG A 73 -10.32 -4.17 -13.14
C ARG A 73 -10.28 -3.34 -11.85
N ALA A 74 -9.09 -2.99 -11.39
CA ALA A 74 -8.89 -2.12 -10.22
C ALA A 74 -9.49 -0.73 -10.45
N GLN A 75 -9.30 -0.16 -11.66
CA GLN A 75 -9.92 1.11 -12.02
C GLN A 75 -11.46 1.04 -12.02
N LEU A 76 -12.04 -0.02 -12.57
CA LEU A 76 -13.50 -0.25 -12.54
C LEU A 76 -14.03 -0.43 -11.11
N SER A 77 -13.28 -1.13 -10.26
CA SER A 77 -13.60 -1.28 -8.84
C SER A 77 -13.59 0.06 -8.11
N TRP A 78 -12.55 0.88 -8.29
CA TRP A 78 -12.34 2.16 -7.61
C TRP A 78 -13.41 3.21 -7.96
N THR A 79 -13.85 3.25 -9.21
CA THR A 79 -14.71 4.33 -9.72
C THR A 79 -16.19 4.20 -9.36
N SER A 80 -16.59 3.11 -8.70
CA SER A 80 -17.99 2.79 -8.39
C SER A 80 -18.75 3.92 -7.68
N HIS A 81 -18.06 4.71 -6.84
CA HIS A 81 -18.62 5.84 -6.09
C HIS A 81 -19.11 7.01 -6.96
N ARG A 82 -18.74 7.05 -8.24
CA ARG A 82 -19.19 8.10 -9.19
C ARG A 82 -20.56 7.81 -9.81
N PHE A 83 -21.11 6.63 -9.60
CA PHE A 83 -22.32 6.15 -10.28
C PHE A 83 -23.38 5.68 -9.29
N ASP A 84 -24.61 5.49 -9.78
CA ASP A 84 -25.67 4.83 -9.00
C ASP A 84 -25.21 3.45 -8.52
N THR A 85 -25.28 3.24 -7.20
CA THR A 85 -24.71 2.05 -6.55
C THR A 85 -25.33 0.77 -7.07
N ARG A 86 -26.66 0.70 -7.21
CA ARG A 86 -27.35 -0.52 -7.62
C ARG A 86 -27.03 -0.85 -9.07
N ARG A 87 -27.13 0.15 -9.95
CA ARG A 87 -26.91 -0.02 -11.39
C ARG A 87 -25.45 -0.36 -11.69
N TYR A 88 -24.50 0.37 -11.11
CA TYR A 88 -23.07 0.09 -11.30
C TYR A 88 -22.68 -1.29 -10.78
N THR A 89 -23.23 -1.67 -9.62
CA THR A 89 -22.96 -2.98 -9.04
C THR A 89 -23.46 -4.11 -9.93
N ALA A 90 -24.69 -4.00 -10.44
CA ALA A 90 -25.27 -5.00 -11.35
C ALA A 90 -24.54 -5.08 -12.69
N ASP A 91 -24.27 -3.93 -13.33
CA ASP A 91 -23.77 -3.89 -14.70
C ASP A 91 -22.25 -4.10 -14.80
N VAL A 92 -21.49 -3.78 -13.74
CA VAL A 92 -20.02 -3.84 -13.73
C VAL A 92 -19.50 -4.77 -12.63
N VAL A 93 -19.72 -4.44 -11.36
CA VAL A 93 -19.04 -5.10 -10.23
C VAL A 93 -19.39 -6.58 -10.09
N ALA A 94 -20.63 -6.96 -10.41
CA ALA A 94 -21.09 -8.35 -10.40
C ALA A 94 -20.34 -9.24 -11.40
N HIS A 95 -19.74 -8.64 -12.44
CA HIS A 95 -19.08 -9.34 -13.53
C HIS A 95 -17.54 -9.29 -13.45
N LEU A 96 -16.97 -8.51 -12.52
CA LEU A 96 -15.52 -8.41 -12.36
C LEU A 96 -14.94 -9.74 -11.87
N PRO A 97 -13.96 -10.33 -12.61
CA PRO A 97 -13.20 -11.47 -12.12
C PRO A 97 -12.52 -11.16 -10.77
N PRO A 98 -12.63 -12.05 -9.76
CA PRO A 98 -12.17 -11.77 -8.40
C PRO A 98 -10.65 -11.90 -8.21
N ASP A 99 -9.93 -12.44 -9.19
CA ASP A 99 -8.52 -12.80 -9.06
C ASP A 99 -7.64 -11.58 -8.72
N ASP A 100 -7.06 -11.61 -7.51
CA ASP A 100 -6.21 -10.57 -6.91
C ASP A 100 -6.79 -9.15 -6.91
N LEU A 101 -8.12 -9.02 -6.99
CA LEU A 101 -8.80 -7.74 -7.09
C LEU A 101 -9.42 -7.32 -5.76
N TYR A 102 -9.02 -6.16 -5.25
CA TYR A 102 -9.78 -5.48 -4.21
C TYR A 102 -11.03 -4.84 -4.80
N ILE A 103 -12.19 -5.21 -4.27
CA ILE A 103 -13.44 -4.51 -4.58
C ILE A 103 -13.60 -3.33 -3.63
N CYS A 104 -13.76 -2.13 -4.18
CA CYS A 104 -13.81 -0.89 -3.42
C CYS A 104 -15.24 -0.53 -3.04
N ALA A 105 -15.45 -0.19 -1.77
CA ALA A 105 -16.68 0.36 -1.25
C ALA A 105 -16.40 1.70 -0.54
N HIS A 106 -17.13 2.73 -0.94
CA HIS A 106 -17.03 4.09 -0.45
C HIS A 106 -18.23 4.48 0.42
N THR A 107 -19.26 3.64 0.46
CA THR A 107 -20.48 3.84 1.24
C THR A 107 -20.98 2.52 1.81
N ALA A 108 -21.75 2.57 2.90
CA ALA A 108 -22.41 1.40 3.48
C ALA A 108 -23.34 0.70 2.48
N ASP A 109 -24.03 1.45 1.62
CA ASP A 109 -24.90 0.89 0.57
C ASP A 109 -24.12 0.07 -0.46
N GLN A 110 -22.89 0.47 -0.80
CA GLN A 110 -22.03 -0.34 -1.65
C GLN A 110 -21.64 -1.64 -0.95
N LEU A 111 -21.32 -1.61 0.35
CA LEU A 111 -21.02 -2.84 1.10
C LEU A 111 -22.23 -3.79 1.17
N ARG A 112 -23.44 -3.27 1.42
CA ARG A 112 -24.68 -4.07 1.38
C ARG A 112 -24.91 -4.67 -0.01
N ALA A 113 -24.69 -3.90 -1.08
CA ALA A 113 -24.81 -4.40 -2.44
C ALA A 113 -23.79 -5.51 -2.75
N LEU A 114 -22.56 -5.42 -2.22
CA LEU A 114 -21.56 -6.49 -2.34
C LEU A 114 -21.96 -7.74 -1.57
N ARG A 115 -22.53 -7.59 -0.37
CA ARG A 115 -23.09 -8.70 0.41
C ARG A 115 -24.17 -9.43 -0.38
N ASP A 116 -25.09 -8.69 -1.01
CA ASP A 116 -26.17 -9.25 -1.83
C ASP A 116 -25.64 -10.06 -3.04
N LEU A 117 -24.45 -9.70 -3.54
CA LEU A 117 -23.73 -10.46 -4.57
C LEU A 117 -22.93 -11.67 -4.04
N GLY A 118 -23.16 -12.07 -2.80
CA GLY A 118 -22.43 -13.16 -2.15
C GLY A 118 -21.07 -12.73 -1.58
N GLY A 119 -20.85 -11.44 -1.36
CA GLY A 119 -19.66 -10.86 -0.72
C GLY A 119 -18.36 -10.97 -1.53
N ARG A 120 -17.24 -10.54 -0.95
CA ARG A 120 -15.92 -10.50 -1.61
C ARG A 120 -14.78 -10.84 -0.63
N PRO A 121 -13.79 -11.66 -1.04
CA PRO A 121 -12.68 -12.04 -0.16
C PRO A 121 -11.62 -10.95 -0.02
N MET A 122 -11.60 -9.95 -0.89
CA MET A 122 -10.65 -8.84 -0.89
C MET A 122 -11.43 -7.53 -1.02
N LEU A 123 -11.47 -6.74 0.05
CA LEU A 123 -12.22 -5.49 0.12
C LEU A 123 -11.32 -4.31 0.44
N GLN A 124 -11.64 -3.19 -0.18
CA GLN A 124 -11.10 -1.89 0.16
C GLN A 124 -12.24 -0.96 0.56
N VAL A 125 -12.30 -0.59 1.84
CA VAL A 125 -13.24 0.39 2.37
C VAL A 125 -12.57 1.75 2.35
N VAL A 126 -13.22 2.76 1.76
CA VAL A 126 -12.67 4.10 1.61
C VAL A 126 -13.65 5.14 2.12
N GLY A 127 -13.18 6.05 2.98
CA GLY A 127 -14.03 7.09 3.53
C GLY A 127 -14.74 6.66 4.81
N ASP A 128 -15.66 7.51 5.27
CA ASP A 128 -16.30 7.39 6.57
C ASP A 128 -17.44 6.36 6.56
N ILE A 129 -17.11 5.12 6.92
CA ILE A 129 -18.06 4.05 7.17
C ILE A 129 -17.80 3.51 8.57
N ASP A 130 -18.80 3.51 9.45
CA ASP A 130 -18.61 3.01 10.81
C ASP A 130 -18.46 1.48 10.88
N ALA A 131 -18.09 0.97 12.06
CA ALA A 131 -17.82 -0.45 12.25
C ALA A 131 -19.07 -1.33 12.07
N ASP A 132 -20.27 -0.83 12.41
CA ASP A 132 -21.52 -1.57 12.31
C ASP A 132 -21.97 -1.67 10.85
N ASP A 133 -21.89 -0.58 10.09
CA ASP A 133 -22.13 -0.58 8.64
C ASP A 133 -21.14 -1.51 7.91
N ILE A 134 -19.87 -1.52 8.31
CA ILE A 134 -18.91 -2.48 7.77
C ILE A 134 -19.33 -3.91 8.11
N ARG A 135 -19.67 -4.20 9.37
CA ARG A 135 -20.13 -5.52 9.82
C ARG A 135 -21.34 -5.99 9.04
N GLU A 136 -22.36 -5.15 8.87
CA GLU A 136 -23.57 -5.45 8.11
C GLU A 136 -23.26 -5.81 6.65
N GLY A 137 -22.22 -5.18 6.07
CA GLY A 137 -21.75 -5.43 4.72
C GLY A 137 -20.93 -6.70 4.51
N LEU A 138 -20.47 -7.37 5.58
CA LEU A 138 -19.59 -8.53 5.48
C LEU A 138 -20.34 -9.84 5.64
N LEU A 139 -19.97 -10.83 4.82
CA LEU A 139 -20.31 -12.22 5.10
C LEU A 139 -19.31 -12.81 6.11
N PRO A 140 -19.75 -13.66 7.06
CA PRO A 140 -18.85 -14.35 7.97
C PRO A 140 -17.83 -15.23 7.23
N ASP A 141 -16.60 -15.27 7.75
CA ASP A 141 -15.49 -16.11 7.30
C ASP A 141 -15.21 -16.10 5.78
N GLN A 142 -15.39 -14.93 5.15
CA GLN A 142 -15.11 -14.75 3.72
C GLN A 142 -13.90 -13.85 3.50
N LEU A 143 -13.75 -12.83 4.33
CA LEU A 143 -12.76 -11.78 4.14
C LEU A 143 -11.36 -12.33 4.39
N SER A 144 -10.52 -12.26 3.37
CA SER A 144 -9.12 -12.69 3.41
C SER A 144 -8.15 -11.50 3.45
N LYS A 145 -8.52 -10.39 2.80
CA LYS A 145 -7.75 -9.15 2.83
C LYS A 145 -8.67 -7.95 2.96
N LEU A 146 -8.36 -7.08 3.90
CA LEU A 146 -9.08 -5.82 4.11
C LEU A 146 -8.10 -4.66 4.07
N VAL A 147 -8.47 -3.62 3.34
CA VAL A 147 -7.86 -2.31 3.43
C VAL A 147 -8.93 -1.32 3.83
N VAL A 148 -8.71 -0.57 4.90
CA VAL A 148 -9.55 0.56 5.31
C VAL A 148 -8.74 1.84 5.14
N ARG A 149 -9.21 2.72 4.26
CA ARG A 149 -8.55 3.98 3.92
C ARG A 149 -9.41 5.19 4.24
N ASP A 150 -8.76 6.25 4.70
CA ASP A 150 -9.36 7.58 4.78
C ASP A 150 -10.69 7.61 5.57
N ASN A 151 -10.78 6.74 6.58
CA ASN A 151 -11.94 6.59 7.44
C ASN A 151 -11.69 7.31 8.77
N ARG A 152 -12.53 8.29 9.11
CA ARG A 152 -12.40 9.13 10.31
C ARG A 152 -13.33 8.70 11.43
N VAL A 153 -14.34 7.88 11.11
CA VAL A 153 -15.43 7.51 12.01
C VAL A 153 -15.27 6.12 12.61
N LEU A 154 -14.38 5.28 12.09
CA LEU A 154 -14.08 3.96 12.62
C LEU A 154 -13.57 4.06 14.07
N ARG A 155 -14.24 3.33 14.98
CA ARG A 155 -13.92 3.34 16.43
C ARG A 155 -13.38 2.02 16.96
N ASP A 156 -13.71 0.91 16.33
CA ASP A 156 -13.29 -0.41 16.76
C ASP A 156 -13.09 -1.36 15.57
N LEU A 157 -12.50 -2.53 15.85
CA LEU A 157 -12.23 -3.58 14.88
C LEU A 157 -13.04 -4.85 15.14
N SER A 158 -14.10 -4.78 15.96
CA SER A 158 -14.87 -5.95 16.40
C SER A 158 -15.57 -6.68 15.25
N PHE A 159 -15.79 -6.01 14.11
CA PHE A 159 -16.35 -6.60 12.89
C PHE A 159 -15.43 -7.62 12.22
N LEU A 160 -14.16 -7.69 12.64
CA LEU A 160 -13.17 -8.64 12.13
C LEU A 160 -13.15 -9.97 12.86
N SER A 161 -13.76 -10.07 14.05
CA SER A 161 -13.67 -11.27 14.89
C SER A 161 -14.26 -12.52 14.23
N ASP A 162 -15.21 -12.37 13.30
CA ASP A 162 -15.84 -13.47 12.55
C ASP A 162 -15.12 -13.79 11.23
N GLN A 163 -13.96 -13.18 10.95
CA GLN A 163 -13.21 -13.33 9.69
C GLN A 163 -11.97 -14.20 9.87
N ALA A 164 -12.17 -15.49 10.18
CA ALA A 164 -11.10 -16.43 10.47
C ALA A 164 -10.16 -16.71 9.27
N ARG A 165 -10.49 -16.25 8.07
CA ARG A 165 -9.63 -16.27 6.87
C ARG A 165 -8.82 -15.00 6.65
N LEU A 166 -8.94 -13.98 7.51
CA LEU A 166 -8.27 -12.70 7.35
C LEU A 166 -6.76 -12.84 7.55
N VAL A 167 -6.00 -12.65 6.46
CA VAL A 167 -4.53 -12.74 6.44
C VAL A 167 -3.85 -11.40 6.23
N HIS A 168 -4.59 -10.37 5.82
CA HIS A 168 -4.05 -9.05 5.52
C HIS A 168 -5.02 -7.96 6.02
N LEU A 169 -4.51 -7.05 6.84
CA LEU A 169 -5.25 -5.88 7.32
C LEU A 169 -4.39 -4.62 7.17
N ASP A 170 -4.90 -3.64 6.40
CA ASP A 170 -4.39 -2.27 6.32
C ASP A 170 -5.43 -1.35 6.94
N VAL A 171 -5.05 -0.55 7.93
CA VAL A 171 -5.84 0.59 8.40
C VAL A 171 -4.96 1.84 8.32
N SER A 172 -5.26 2.73 7.38
CA SER A 172 -4.43 3.90 7.11
C SER A 172 -5.22 5.10 6.57
N GLY A 173 -4.72 6.31 6.81
CA GLY A 173 -5.41 7.53 6.38
C GLY A 173 -6.65 7.83 7.23
N GLY A 174 -7.20 9.05 7.13
CA GLY A 174 -8.38 9.49 7.91
C GLY A 174 -8.15 9.71 9.41
N SER A 175 -7.16 9.05 10.00
CA SER A 175 -6.84 9.06 11.42
C SER A 175 -7.98 8.65 12.35
N PRO A 176 -8.57 7.44 12.18
CA PRO A 176 -9.65 6.98 13.03
C PRO A 176 -9.18 6.72 14.47
N TYR A 177 -10.10 6.88 15.43
CA TYR A 177 -9.81 6.65 16.84
C TYR A 177 -10.12 5.20 17.22
N VAL A 178 -9.28 4.28 16.76
CA VAL A 178 -9.24 2.88 17.20
C VAL A 178 -8.20 2.77 18.31
N ASP A 179 -8.59 2.24 19.46
CA ASP A 179 -7.73 2.09 20.65
C ASP A 179 -7.57 0.64 21.13
N ASP A 180 -8.31 -0.31 20.55
CA ASP A 180 -8.26 -1.73 20.92
C ASP A 180 -7.95 -2.64 19.72
N LEU A 181 -6.93 -3.49 19.88
CA LEU A 181 -6.53 -4.52 18.92
C LEU A 181 -6.94 -5.94 19.36
N THR A 182 -7.64 -6.11 20.48
CA THR A 182 -8.16 -7.40 20.95
C THR A 182 -8.99 -8.15 19.90
N PRO A 183 -9.80 -7.48 19.04
CA PRO A 183 -10.51 -8.17 17.95
C PRO A 183 -9.60 -8.89 16.95
N LEU A 184 -8.31 -8.54 16.88
CA LEU A 184 -7.33 -9.19 16.01
C LEU A 184 -6.72 -10.47 16.62
N THR A 185 -6.92 -10.70 17.92
CA THR A 185 -6.41 -11.88 18.62
C THR A 185 -7.01 -13.15 18.01
N GLY A 186 -6.15 -14.09 17.64
CA GLY A 186 -6.56 -15.37 17.05
C GLY A 186 -6.74 -15.36 15.52
N LEU A 187 -6.78 -14.19 14.88
CA LEU A 187 -6.82 -14.11 13.41
C LEU A 187 -5.49 -14.57 12.80
N PRO A 188 -5.50 -15.27 11.64
CA PRO A 188 -4.28 -15.76 10.99
C PRO A 188 -3.57 -14.67 10.18
N LEU A 189 -3.56 -13.44 10.69
CA LEU A 189 -2.92 -12.29 10.05
C LEU A 189 -1.46 -12.62 9.73
N LYS A 190 -1.08 -12.40 8.47
CA LYS A 190 0.30 -12.50 7.98
C LYS A 190 0.91 -11.13 7.76
N TRP A 191 0.06 -10.16 7.40
CA TRP A 191 0.43 -8.78 7.15
C TRP A 191 -0.50 -7.84 7.91
N LEU A 192 0.08 -6.88 8.61
CA LEU A 192 -0.64 -5.85 9.35
C LEU A 192 0.02 -4.49 9.11
N MET A 193 -0.77 -3.51 8.67
CA MET A 193 -0.37 -2.12 8.60
C MET A 193 -1.33 -1.26 9.39
N LEU A 194 -0.78 -0.41 10.25
CA LEU A 194 -1.51 0.47 11.13
C LEU A 194 -0.87 1.85 11.05
N ALA A 195 -1.54 2.83 10.46
CA ALA A 195 -0.98 4.16 10.25
C ALA A 195 -1.93 5.29 10.58
N GLY A 196 -1.49 6.17 11.49
CA GLY A 196 -2.29 7.31 11.97
C GLY A 196 -3.42 6.89 12.89
N LEU A 197 -3.17 6.06 13.90
CA LEU A 197 -4.19 5.62 14.84
C LEU A 197 -3.91 6.24 16.22
N PRO A 198 -4.42 7.45 16.53
CA PRO A 198 -4.10 8.14 17.78
C PRO A 198 -4.53 7.37 19.04
N GLY A 199 -5.55 6.50 18.95
CA GLY A 199 -5.95 5.64 20.07
C GLY A 199 -4.91 4.57 20.43
N LEU A 200 -4.01 4.21 19.50
CA LEU A 200 -2.95 3.23 19.71
C LEU A 200 -1.62 3.87 20.16
N GLU A 201 -1.59 5.18 20.41
CA GLU A 201 -0.39 5.89 20.89
C GLU A 201 -0.16 5.67 22.40
N ASN A 202 -0.10 4.41 22.81
CA ASN A 202 0.17 3.99 24.18
C ASN A 202 1.09 2.74 24.20
N PRO A 203 1.81 2.46 25.31
CA PRO A 203 2.82 1.39 25.35
C PRO A 203 2.27 -0.03 25.15
N GLU A 204 1.00 -0.27 25.54
CA GLU A 204 0.39 -1.61 25.54
C GLU A 204 -0.46 -1.89 24.29
N ALA A 205 -0.59 -0.93 23.37
CA ALA A 205 -1.49 -1.00 22.22
C ALA A 205 -1.31 -2.26 21.36
N LEU A 206 -0.08 -2.79 21.29
CA LEU A 206 0.27 -3.95 20.48
C LEU A 206 0.28 -5.27 21.26
N ALA A 207 0.07 -5.24 22.59
CA ALA A 207 0.05 -6.43 23.45
C ALA A 207 -0.95 -7.53 22.98
N PRO A 208 -2.14 -7.21 22.44
CA PRO A 208 -3.07 -8.23 21.91
C PRO A 208 -2.50 -9.10 20.78
N LEU A 209 -1.45 -8.64 20.10
CA LEU A 209 -0.79 -9.38 19.02
C LEU A 209 0.23 -10.41 19.54
N SER A 210 0.56 -10.39 20.84
CA SER A 210 1.63 -11.22 21.44
C SER A 210 1.50 -12.72 21.20
N ALA A 211 0.27 -13.24 21.06
CA ALA A 211 0.00 -14.65 20.79
C ALA A 211 0.08 -15.02 19.29
N SER A 212 0.24 -14.04 18.39
CA SER A 212 0.23 -14.28 16.95
C SER A 212 1.41 -15.14 16.51
N ARG A 213 1.09 -16.29 15.89
CA ARG A 213 2.08 -17.21 15.31
C ARG A 213 2.22 -17.04 13.80
N THR A 214 1.35 -16.26 13.17
CA THR A 214 1.24 -16.10 11.72
C THR A 214 1.72 -14.74 11.24
N LEU A 215 1.77 -13.71 12.09
CA LEU A 215 2.18 -12.37 11.67
C LEU A 215 3.64 -12.37 11.25
N ARG A 216 3.91 -11.95 10.01
CA ARG A 216 5.25 -11.97 9.39
C ARG A 216 5.68 -10.60 8.91
N LEU A 217 4.73 -9.73 8.57
CA LEU A 217 4.95 -8.38 8.06
C LEU A 217 4.17 -7.40 8.92
N LEU A 218 4.87 -6.42 9.50
CA LEU A 218 4.28 -5.38 10.32
C LEU A 218 4.75 -4.00 9.83
N ASP A 219 3.81 -3.10 9.56
CA ASP A 219 4.07 -1.69 9.22
C ASP A 219 3.39 -0.78 10.24
N ILE A 220 4.18 0.06 10.91
CA ILE A 220 3.73 0.95 11.98
C ILE A 220 3.94 2.39 11.54
N GLY A 221 2.84 3.14 11.52
CA GLY A 221 2.79 4.55 11.14
C GLY A 221 2.13 5.44 12.19
N PHE A 222 2.28 5.14 13.47
CA PHE A 222 1.87 5.97 14.60
C PHE A 222 2.97 5.97 15.68
N PRO A 223 3.14 7.04 16.47
CA PRO A 223 4.13 7.13 17.54
C PRO A 223 4.05 5.96 18.54
N LEU A 224 5.15 5.22 18.67
CA LEU A 224 5.31 4.22 19.72
C LEU A 224 5.79 4.93 20.99
N HIS A 225 4.97 4.91 22.04
CA HIS A 225 5.30 5.51 23.33
C HIS A 225 5.90 4.46 24.26
N GLY A 226 7.19 4.60 24.54
CA GLY A 226 7.98 3.73 25.40
C GLY A 226 9.46 4.09 25.30
N ASP A 227 10.29 3.51 26.16
CA ASP A 227 11.72 3.79 26.18
C ASP A 227 12.45 3.01 25.07
N SER A 228 11.93 1.84 24.67
CA SER A 228 12.52 0.98 23.64
C SER A 228 11.47 0.17 22.86
N LEU A 229 11.87 -0.35 21.69
CA LEU A 229 11.02 -1.18 20.84
C LEU A 229 10.64 -2.52 21.48
N ASP A 230 11.49 -3.12 22.32
CA ASP A 230 11.23 -4.39 23.00
C ASP A 230 10.36 -4.26 24.27
N GLU A 231 10.02 -3.02 24.65
CA GLU A 231 8.96 -2.70 25.61
C GLU A 231 7.59 -2.65 24.93
N VAL A 232 7.50 -1.98 23.77
CA VAL A 232 6.23 -1.70 23.08
C VAL A 232 5.84 -2.73 22.01
N LEU A 233 6.80 -3.46 21.44
CA LEU A 233 6.56 -4.53 20.46
C LEU A 233 6.58 -5.89 21.15
N PRO A 234 5.58 -6.76 20.90
CA PRO A 234 5.59 -8.08 21.51
C PRO A 234 6.79 -8.93 21.06
N ARG A 235 7.61 -9.37 22.02
CA ARG A 235 8.92 -10.02 21.80
C ARG A 235 8.87 -11.30 20.97
N ASN A 236 7.76 -12.03 21.01
CA ASN A 236 7.64 -13.36 20.40
C ASN A 236 7.02 -13.35 19.00
N LEU A 237 6.83 -12.18 18.40
CA LEU A 237 6.31 -12.10 17.04
C LEU A 237 7.34 -12.65 16.04
N PRO A 238 6.97 -13.61 15.19
CA PRO A 238 7.88 -14.20 14.19
C PRO A 238 8.05 -13.28 12.96
N LEU A 239 8.29 -11.98 13.18
CA LEU A 239 8.40 -10.99 12.13
C LEU A 239 9.60 -11.27 11.24
N THR A 240 9.36 -11.19 9.93
CA THR A 240 10.39 -11.27 8.88
C THR A 240 10.57 -9.94 8.17
N TYR A 241 9.56 -9.07 8.25
CA TYR A 241 9.55 -7.71 7.73
C TYR A 241 8.97 -6.78 8.79
N LEU A 242 9.68 -5.69 9.05
CA LEU A 242 9.25 -4.62 9.93
C LEU A 242 9.49 -3.29 9.22
N ARG A 243 8.44 -2.47 9.19
CA ARG A 243 8.49 -1.13 8.63
C ARG A 243 8.04 -0.11 9.66
N PHE A 244 8.80 0.97 9.73
CA PHE A 244 8.44 2.16 10.47
C PHE A 244 8.23 3.31 9.49
N THR A 245 7.10 4.00 9.65
CA THR A 245 6.73 5.19 8.88
C THR A 245 6.34 6.35 9.79
N ARG A 246 6.28 7.55 9.21
CA ARG A 246 5.88 8.78 9.91
C ARG A 246 6.75 8.99 11.18
N ASN A 247 6.11 9.25 12.31
CA ASN A 247 6.75 9.52 13.59
C ASN A 247 6.84 8.27 14.50
N ALA A 248 6.76 7.06 13.94
CA ALA A 248 6.68 5.83 14.74
C ALA A 248 7.85 5.69 15.74
N LEU A 249 9.06 6.10 15.36
CA LEU A 249 10.27 5.97 16.17
C LEU A 249 10.59 7.22 17.01
N ARG A 250 9.68 8.18 17.14
CA ARG A 250 9.93 9.47 17.81
C ARG A 250 10.43 9.32 19.25
N HIS A 251 9.94 8.33 19.99
CA HIS A 251 10.28 8.16 21.41
C HIS A 251 11.28 7.03 21.64
N THR A 252 11.13 5.92 20.91
CA THR A 252 11.92 4.70 21.12
C THR A 252 13.29 4.73 20.46
N GLY A 253 13.46 5.48 19.36
CA GLY A 253 14.51 5.17 18.39
C GLY A 253 14.41 3.70 17.94
N LEU A 254 15.54 3.08 17.63
CA LEU A 254 15.64 1.64 17.36
C LEU A 254 16.08 0.81 18.57
N ARG A 255 16.19 1.39 19.77
CA ARG A 255 16.58 0.69 21.00
C ARG A 255 15.76 -0.59 21.18
N GLY A 256 16.40 -1.72 21.45
CA GLY A 256 15.73 -3.00 21.64
C GLY A 256 15.36 -3.78 20.37
N LEU A 257 15.54 -3.21 19.16
CA LEU A 257 15.26 -3.88 17.88
C LEU A 257 15.97 -5.23 17.74
N SER A 258 17.19 -5.35 18.29
CA SER A 258 18.03 -6.55 18.20
C SER A 258 17.40 -7.84 18.75
N HIS A 259 16.33 -7.74 19.56
CA HIS A 259 15.55 -8.89 20.01
C HIS A 259 14.75 -9.57 18.88
N MET A 260 14.57 -8.90 17.74
CA MET A 260 13.84 -9.45 16.58
C MET A 260 14.72 -10.33 15.71
N HIS A 261 15.14 -11.47 16.25
CA HIS A 261 16.13 -12.35 15.61
C HIS A 261 15.69 -12.95 14.26
N SER A 262 14.39 -13.04 13.99
CA SER A 262 13.86 -13.55 12.71
C SER A 262 13.74 -12.48 11.62
N LEU A 263 14.04 -11.21 11.93
CA LEU A 263 13.84 -10.08 11.04
C LEU A 263 14.82 -10.16 9.86
N LYS A 264 14.27 -10.31 8.65
CA LYS A 264 15.06 -10.40 7.41
C LYS A 264 15.09 -9.09 6.64
N GLN A 265 14.08 -8.25 6.83
CA GLN A 265 13.89 -7.02 6.09
C GLN A 265 13.51 -5.91 7.06
N LEU A 266 14.29 -4.83 7.08
CA LEU A 266 13.99 -3.62 7.83
C LEU A 266 13.72 -2.49 6.84
N SER A 267 12.58 -1.83 7.00
CA SER A 267 12.20 -0.68 6.18
C SER A 267 12.04 0.56 7.05
N LEU A 268 12.91 1.54 6.84
CA LEU A 268 12.85 2.83 7.48
C LEU A 268 12.41 3.84 6.43
N ALA A 269 11.18 4.34 6.57
CA ALA A 269 10.72 5.45 5.72
C ALA A 269 11.38 6.76 6.18
N THR A 270 10.78 7.91 5.84
CA THR A 270 11.22 9.19 6.41
C THR A 270 11.05 9.14 7.93
N LEU A 271 12.17 9.24 8.64
CA LEU A 271 12.23 9.27 10.11
C LEU A 271 12.13 10.71 10.63
N PRO A 272 11.67 10.92 11.88
CA PRO A 272 11.64 12.26 12.49
C PRO A 272 13.04 12.82 12.75
N GLU A 273 14.00 11.94 13.03
CA GLU A 273 15.41 12.26 13.31
C GLU A 273 16.31 11.27 12.56
N ILE A 274 17.56 11.66 12.28
CA ILE A 274 18.56 10.75 11.71
C ILE A 274 18.91 9.66 12.73
N LEU A 275 19.43 8.53 12.25
CA LEU A 275 19.84 7.44 13.13
C LEU A 275 21.07 7.82 13.96
N THR A 276 21.05 7.41 15.22
CA THR A 276 22.17 7.55 16.17
C THR A 276 23.15 6.36 16.06
N PRO A 277 24.38 6.46 16.59
CA PRO A 277 25.28 5.32 16.72
C PRO A 277 24.62 4.12 17.43
N GLU A 278 23.84 4.37 18.48
CA GLU A 278 23.12 3.35 19.24
C GLU A 278 22.04 2.65 18.37
N ASP A 279 21.35 3.39 17.51
CA ASP A 279 20.40 2.82 16.55
C ASP A 279 21.10 1.92 15.54
N PHE A 280 22.27 2.34 15.06
CA PHE A 280 23.08 1.52 14.15
C PHE A 280 23.56 0.23 14.82
N GLU A 281 23.99 0.29 16.08
CA GLU A 281 24.37 -0.91 16.82
C GLU A 281 23.23 -1.92 16.92
N GLU A 282 22.00 -1.47 17.18
CA GLU A 282 20.80 -2.32 17.19
C GLU A 282 20.60 -3.06 15.87
N ILE A 283 20.83 -2.38 14.74
CA ILE A 283 20.72 -2.98 13.40
C ILE A 283 21.84 -4.01 13.17
N THR A 284 23.08 -3.72 13.59
CA THR A 284 24.20 -4.66 13.42
C THR A 284 24.01 -5.97 14.19
N ARG A 285 23.23 -5.94 15.28
CA ARG A 285 22.89 -7.10 16.10
C ARG A 285 21.77 -7.97 15.51
N LEU A 286 21.20 -7.63 14.35
CA LEU A 286 20.17 -8.44 13.70
C LEU A 286 20.79 -9.58 12.85
N PRO A 287 20.74 -10.84 13.32
CA PRO A 287 21.50 -11.92 12.71
C PRO A 287 20.94 -12.37 11.35
N ALA A 288 19.65 -12.16 11.11
CA ALA A 288 18.95 -12.60 9.90
C ALA A 288 18.73 -11.48 8.87
N LEU A 289 19.18 -10.26 9.14
CA LEU A 289 18.91 -9.11 8.28
C LEU A 289 19.62 -9.27 6.93
N GLN A 290 18.83 -9.24 5.86
CA GLN A 290 19.30 -9.42 4.48
C GLN A 290 18.92 -8.26 3.57
N GLU A 291 17.92 -7.47 3.96
CA GLU A 291 17.40 -6.39 3.15
C GLU A 291 17.17 -5.14 4.00
N LEU A 292 17.71 -4.03 3.51
CA LEU A 292 17.49 -2.72 4.08
C LEU A 292 16.73 -1.87 3.07
N ARG A 293 15.66 -1.22 3.51
CA ARG A 293 14.92 -0.23 2.72
C ARG A 293 14.96 1.11 3.43
N VAL A 294 15.53 2.12 2.81
CA VAL A 294 15.78 3.41 3.48
C VAL A 294 15.48 4.57 2.55
N ASN A 295 15.08 5.71 3.12
CA ASN A 295 15.30 7.00 2.49
C ASN A 295 16.71 7.45 2.88
N TRP A 296 17.69 7.24 1.99
CA TRP A 296 19.13 7.28 2.27
C TRP A 296 19.57 8.55 3.01
N ASN A 297 19.22 9.72 2.46
CA ASN A 297 19.59 11.01 3.03
C ASN A 297 18.83 11.28 4.34
N ALA A 298 17.57 10.86 4.45
CA ALA A 298 16.76 11.11 5.64
C ALA A 298 17.21 10.27 6.86
N VAL A 299 17.84 9.12 6.64
CA VAL A 299 18.32 8.26 7.73
C VAL A 299 19.79 8.52 8.10
N GLY A 300 20.55 9.24 7.26
CA GLY A 300 21.97 9.53 7.50
C GLY A 300 22.90 8.33 7.30
N TRP A 301 22.56 7.39 6.39
CA TRP A 301 23.27 6.11 6.28
C TRP A 301 24.71 6.21 5.78
N SER A 302 25.15 7.36 5.26
CA SER A 302 26.53 7.56 4.81
C SER A 302 27.57 7.36 5.93
N ALA A 303 27.15 7.52 7.19
CA ALA A 303 27.95 7.25 8.39
C ALA A 303 27.57 5.94 9.11
N GLY A 304 26.80 5.06 8.44
CA GLY A 304 26.32 3.81 9.00
C GLY A 304 27.40 2.72 9.14
N PRO A 305 27.08 1.60 9.80
CA PRO A 305 28.00 0.48 10.01
C PRO A 305 28.10 -0.40 8.76
N VAL A 306 29.16 -1.22 8.71
CA VAL A 306 29.27 -2.29 7.71
C VAL A 306 28.28 -3.41 8.04
N LEU A 307 27.44 -3.76 7.07
CA LEU A 307 26.43 -4.82 7.18
C LEU A 307 26.69 -5.92 6.14
N PRO A 308 27.55 -6.91 6.46
CA PRO A 308 27.99 -7.91 5.48
C PRO A 308 26.90 -8.88 5.02
N ASN A 309 25.85 -9.07 5.83
CA ASN A 309 24.74 -9.97 5.52
C ASN A 309 23.64 -9.33 4.67
N VAL A 310 23.68 -8.01 4.49
CA VAL A 310 22.72 -7.29 3.65
C VAL A 310 23.06 -7.52 2.19
N THR A 311 22.17 -8.21 1.50
CA THR A 311 22.30 -8.58 0.08
C THR A 311 21.39 -7.76 -0.82
N ARG A 312 20.42 -7.04 -0.24
CA ARG A 312 19.44 -6.22 -0.96
C ARG A 312 19.33 -4.85 -0.32
N LEU A 313 19.48 -3.80 -1.12
CA LEU A 313 19.30 -2.42 -0.70
C LEU A 313 18.19 -1.79 -1.55
N ARG A 314 17.19 -1.19 -0.90
CA ARG A 314 16.17 -0.40 -1.58
C ARG A 314 16.26 1.05 -1.13
N LEU A 315 16.48 1.94 -2.09
CA LEU A 315 16.49 3.39 -1.87
C LEU A 315 15.11 3.94 -2.20
N ASN A 316 14.36 4.30 -1.16
CA ASN A 316 13.03 4.88 -1.28
C ASN A 316 13.11 6.40 -1.40
N LYS A 317 12.23 6.99 -2.22
CA LYS A 317 12.21 8.43 -2.52
C LYS A 317 13.58 8.91 -3.02
N PHE A 318 14.19 8.12 -3.89
CA PHE A 318 15.52 8.41 -4.43
C PHE A 318 15.46 9.68 -5.28
N THR A 319 16.30 10.66 -4.93
CA THR A 319 16.32 12.01 -5.51
C THR A 319 17.39 12.18 -6.59
N GLY A 320 18.37 11.26 -6.67
CA GLY A 320 19.52 11.37 -7.56
C GLY A 320 20.67 12.21 -6.97
N ASN A 321 20.54 12.67 -5.72
CA ASN A 321 21.53 13.48 -5.01
C ASN A 321 22.13 12.75 -3.81
N GLU A 322 21.83 11.47 -3.64
CA GLU A 322 22.37 10.61 -2.58
C GLU A 322 23.87 10.38 -2.76
N ASP A 323 24.65 10.51 -1.68
CA ASP A 323 26.05 10.07 -1.68
C ASP A 323 26.12 8.54 -1.51
N LEU A 324 26.36 7.86 -2.62
CA LEU A 324 26.50 6.40 -2.67
C LEU A 324 27.96 5.92 -2.64
N SER A 325 28.94 6.81 -2.47
CA SER A 325 30.37 6.49 -2.58
C SER A 325 30.84 5.35 -1.67
N ASN A 326 30.21 5.22 -0.49
CA ASN A 326 30.55 4.20 0.49
C ASN A 326 29.68 2.94 0.41
N VAL A 327 28.72 2.83 -0.53
CA VAL A 327 27.77 1.70 -0.59
C VAL A 327 28.48 0.35 -0.66
N ALA A 328 29.50 0.22 -1.51
CA ALA A 328 30.27 -1.02 -1.64
C ALA A 328 31.02 -1.41 -0.36
N ALA A 329 31.51 -0.42 0.40
CA ALA A 329 32.21 -0.65 1.67
C ALA A 329 31.23 -0.99 2.81
N LEU A 330 30.08 -0.32 2.85
CA LEU A 330 29.04 -0.52 3.86
C LEU A 330 28.29 -1.84 3.66
N PHE A 331 28.14 -2.31 2.42
CA PHE A 331 27.40 -3.53 2.09
C PHE A 331 28.22 -4.46 1.19
N PRO A 332 29.29 -5.09 1.72
CA PRO A 332 30.18 -5.93 0.91
C PRO A 332 29.50 -7.18 0.34
N GLY A 333 28.35 -7.58 0.89
CA GLY A 333 27.54 -8.71 0.40
C GLY A 333 26.42 -8.32 -0.57
N LEU A 334 26.33 -7.05 -1.00
CA LEU A 334 25.22 -6.52 -1.78
C LEU A 334 25.13 -7.16 -3.18
N ARG A 335 23.92 -7.61 -3.54
CA ARG A 335 23.63 -8.31 -4.82
C ARG A 335 22.49 -7.68 -5.61
N ARG A 336 21.62 -6.90 -4.98
CA ARG A 336 20.52 -6.22 -5.66
C ARG A 336 20.29 -4.85 -5.07
N VAL A 337 20.13 -3.87 -5.95
CA VAL A 337 19.75 -2.51 -5.59
C VAL A 337 18.44 -2.16 -6.30
N THR A 338 17.48 -1.67 -5.53
CA THR A 338 16.22 -1.16 -6.06
C THR A 338 16.15 0.34 -5.80
N PHE A 339 16.06 1.12 -6.87
CA PHE A 339 15.81 2.56 -6.80
C PHE A 339 14.32 2.79 -6.96
N HIS A 340 13.67 3.26 -5.91
CA HIS A 340 12.29 3.74 -6.00
C HIS A 340 12.32 5.27 -6.06
N LEU A 341 12.21 5.79 -7.29
CA LEU A 341 12.42 7.19 -7.62
C LEU A 341 11.41 8.10 -6.91
N ALA A 342 11.86 9.29 -6.53
CA ALA A 342 10.96 10.37 -6.15
C ALA A 342 10.11 10.80 -7.37
N PRO A 343 8.90 11.39 -7.17
CA PRO A 343 7.98 11.71 -8.26
C PRO A 343 8.57 12.61 -9.35
N ASP A 344 9.54 13.45 -9.00
CA ASP A 344 10.23 14.42 -9.86
C ASP A 344 11.50 13.86 -10.54
N VAL A 345 11.83 12.60 -10.28
CA VAL A 345 13.04 11.94 -10.79
C VAL A 345 12.68 10.95 -11.90
N SER A 346 13.22 11.19 -13.09
CA SER A 346 12.92 10.38 -14.28
C SER A 346 13.80 9.13 -14.39
N ASP A 347 15.03 9.19 -13.89
CA ASP A 347 16.00 8.10 -13.98
C ASP A 347 17.08 8.19 -12.89
N VAL A 348 17.88 7.13 -12.74
CA VAL A 348 19.06 7.10 -11.88
C VAL A 348 20.27 7.64 -12.64
N PRO A 349 20.95 8.69 -12.16
CA PRO A 349 22.15 9.21 -12.81
C PRO A 349 23.24 8.14 -12.98
N GLU A 350 23.81 8.01 -14.18
CA GLU A 350 24.80 6.96 -14.51
C GLU A 350 26.02 6.96 -13.56
N HIS A 351 26.48 8.13 -13.15
CA HIS A 351 27.63 8.25 -12.24
C HIS A 351 27.36 7.64 -10.85
N LEU A 352 26.10 7.57 -10.42
CA LEU A 352 25.74 6.92 -9.15
C LEU A 352 25.73 5.40 -9.26
N LEU A 353 25.50 4.86 -10.46
CA LEU A 353 25.59 3.42 -10.71
C LEU A 353 27.03 2.91 -10.58
N ALA A 354 28.02 3.75 -10.87
CA ALA A 354 29.44 3.41 -10.75
C ALA A 354 29.92 3.15 -9.31
N PHE A 355 29.15 3.55 -8.30
CA PHE A 355 29.45 3.26 -6.89
C PHE A 355 28.88 1.91 -6.40
N LEU A 356 28.06 1.26 -7.22
CA LEU A 356 27.50 -0.04 -6.89
C LEU A 356 28.52 -1.14 -7.17
N PRO A 357 28.53 -2.23 -6.39
CA PRO A 357 29.34 -3.39 -6.72
C PRO A 357 28.98 -3.96 -8.10
N ASP A 358 29.97 -4.42 -8.88
CA ASP A 358 29.74 -5.05 -10.20
C ASP A 358 28.79 -6.27 -10.14
N THR A 359 28.62 -6.87 -8.96
CA THR A 359 27.70 -7.99 -8.72
C THR A 359 26.27 -7.57 -8.42
N ALA A 360 26.00 -6.27 -8.29
CA ALA A 360 24.68 -5.76 -7.94
C ALA A 360 23.76 -5.65 -9.17
N ALA A 361 22.67 -6.41 -9.15
CA ALA A 361 21.58 -6.23 -10.10
C ALA A 361 20.76 -4.98 -9.74
N VAL A 362 20.52 -4.11 -10.72
CA VAL A 362 19.75 -2.86 -10.53
C VAL A 362 18.30 -3.02 -10.99
N THR A 363 17.37 -2.51 -10.20
CA THR A 363 15.95 -2.39 -10.55
C THR A 363 15.49 -0.97 -10.30
N ILE A 364 14.77 -0.38 -11.26
CA ILE A 364 14.23 0.98 -11.14
C ILE A 364 12.71 0.85 -11.06
N GLU A 365 12.14 1.41 -10.00
CA GLU A 365 10.71 1.48 -9.74
C GLU A 365 10.29 2.95 -9.71
N LYS A 366 9.14 3.25 -10.31
CA LYS A 366 8.50 4.57 -10.28
C LYS A 366 7.18 4.44 -9.54
N THR A 367 6.82 5.48 -8.79
CA THR A 367 5.44 5.57 -8.30
C THR A 367 4.56 5.94 -9.48
N ASP A 368 3.78 4.98 -9.98
CA ASP A 368 2.62 5.34 -10.77
C ASP A 368 1.66 6.08 -9.85
N SER A 369 1.30 7.30 -10.21
CA SER A 369 0.22 8.03 -9.54
C SER A 369 -1.05 7.19 -9.63
N VAL A 370 -1.36 6.44 -8.58
CA VAL A 370 -2.66 5.78 -8.44
C VAL A 370 -3.67 6.90 -8.17
N VAL A 371 -4.60 7.10 -9.11
CA VAL A 371 -5.69 8.09 -9.07
C VAL A 371 -6.92 7.49 -8.41
#